data_AF-A0A077L6Z5-F1
#
_entry.id   AF-A0A077L6Z5-F1
#
_cell.length_a   1.000
_cell.length_b   1.000
_cell.length_c   1.000
_cell.angle_alpha   90.00
_cell.angle_beta   90.00
_cell.angle_gamma   90.00
#
_symmetry.space_group_name_H-M   'P 1'
#
loop_
_entity.id
_entity.type
_entity.pdbx_description
1 polymer ?
#
loop_
_entity_poly.entity_id
_entity_poly.type
_entity_poly.pdbx_seq_one_letter_code
_entity_poly.pdbx_strand_id
1 'polypeptide(L)'
;MKKNNLLKFILPSVSIFNPLIVISCVNYPNDNENLSFTESNLNIKKDIEINLKNDQTKKIKDIYLNKILKLFISIKETYRNFRKDYYWIIRKIDSFREKVQSLIIDQGKKENSEQIKHFFDKWLNEDSNKRPELSLLLDKYKLIFQDADAVLNDVNLVFDNQQFIKFIEIIDKRLSGIDINIGMLQKAILDSWGFLKNNLYSEENISKIENLNKINIESDKNSHSHSHAIVNLMFEMGLWHTLLKNIVLQKDKLNEFKHDFLIMKENVIDNIGQKNYEADFDFIINIFENKMEFNEKNNLLNKDFQIQSKLYLDEIKKILLEISKSEGIENNINLK
;
A
#
# COMPACT_ATOMS: atom_id res chain seq x y z
N MET A 1 -72.22 -13.73 -19.50
CA MET A 1 -71.13 -12.77 -19.79
C MET A 1 -70.15 -12.78 -18.62
N LYS A 2 -68.87 -13.13 -18.89
CA LYS A 2 -67.61 -12.73 -18.20
C LYS A 2 -67.54 -12.95 -16.66
N LYS A 3 -66.54 -13.59 -16.05
CA LYS A 3 -65.16 -13.94 -16.45
C LYS A 3 -64.58 -14.96 -15.43
N ASN A 4 -63.86 -15.95 -15.97
CA ASN A 4 -62.57 -16.53 -15.54
C ASN A 4 -62.49 -17.24 -14.16
N ASN A 5 -62.39 -18.58 -14.15
CA ASN A 5 -61.19 -19.44 -14.35
C ASN A 5 -60.44 -19.68 -13.03
N LEU A 6 -60.52 -20.91 -12.49
CA LEU A 6 -59.49 -21.96 -12.55
C LEU A 6 -58.26 -21.59 -11.68
N LEU A 7 -57.72 -22.41 -10.78
CA LEU A 7 -57.79 -23.85 -10.58
C LEU A 7 -57.27 -24.14 -9.16
N LYS A 8 -57.78 -25.21 -8.53
CA LYS A 8 -57.35 -25.78 -7.25
C LYS A 8 -56.02 -26.55 -7.36
N PHE A 9 -55.47 -26.86 -6.17
CA PHE A 9 -54.49 -27.90 -5.80
C PHE A 9 -53.00 -27.46 -5.89
N ILE A 10 -52.10 -27.65 -4.90
CA ILE A 10 -51.93 -28.68 -3.84
C ILE A 10 -51.26 -28.04 -2.58
N LEU A 11 -51.62 -28.54 -1.39
CA LEU A 11 -51.14 -28.23 -0.02
C LEU A 11 -49.77 -28.93 0.32
N PRO A 12 -49.36 -29.17 1.59
CA PRO A 12 -48.75 -28.26 2.56
C PRO A 12 -47.42 -28.83 3.16
N SER A 13 -46.60 -28.03 3.84
CA SER A 13 -45.67 -28.53 4.87
C SER A 13 -45.23 -27.40 5.79
N VAL A 14 -45.90 -27.26 6.94
CA VAL A 14 -45.42 -27.70 8.26
C VAL A 14 -44.18 -26.93 8.70
N SER A 15 -44.46 -25.86 9.42
CA SER A 15 -43.57 -25.15 10.34
C SER A 15 -43.09 -26.12 11.43
N ILE A 16 -41.79 -26.40 11.45
CA ILE A 16 -41.12 -26.96 12.63
C ILE A 16 -40.13 -25.91 13.10
N PHE A 17 -40.44 -25.34 14.25
CA PHE A 17 -39.52 -24.61 15.10
C PHE A 17 -38.31 -25.50 15.42
N ASN A 18 -37.11 -25.02 15.13
CA ASN A 18 -35.90 -25.45 15.81
C ASN A 18 -35.26 -24.22 16.47
N PRO A 19 -34.87 -24.32 17.75
CA PRO A 19 -34.23 -23.21 18.44
C PRO A 19 -32.83 -23.03 17.87
N LEU A 20 -32.54 -21.83 17.36
CA LEU A 20 -31.18 -21.35 17.17
C LEU A 20 -30.56 -21.24 18.57
N ILE A 21 -29.92 -22.31 19.01
CA ILE A 21 -28.95 -22.25 20.10
C ILE A 21 -27.81 -21.40 19.56
N VAL A 22 -27.83 -20.12 19.92
CA VAL A 22 -26.66 -19.24 19.81
C VAL A 22 -25.67 -19.76 20.85
N ILE A 23 -24.85 -20.73 20.45
CA ILE A 23 -23.64 -21.06 21.19
C ILE A 23 -22.67 -19.91 20.90
N SER A 24 -22.76 -18.88 21.75
CA SER A 24 -21.66 -17.97 22.02
C SER A 24 -20.53 -18.78 22.67
N CYS A 25 -19.73 -19.46 21.86
CA CYS A 25 -18.34 -19.72 22.19
C CYS A 25 -17.54 -18.55 21.63
N VAL A 26 -17.43 -17.48 22.42
CA VAL A 26 -16.32 -16.55 22.31
C VAL A 26 -15.08 -17.30 22.77
N ASN A 27 -14.51 -18.12 21.89
CA ASN A 27 -13.07 -18.28 21.90
C ASN A 27 -12.55 -16.97 21.32
N TYR A 28 -11.99 -16.13 22.21
CA TYR A 28 -11.10 -15.05 21.81
C TYR A 28 -10.23 -15.58 20.68
N PRO A 29 -10.26 -15.00 19.46
CA PRO A 29 -9.22 -15.34 18.53
C PRO A 29 -7.94 -14.87 19.22
N ASN A 30 -7.00 -15.79 19.39
CA ASN A 30 -5.60 -15.41 19.39
C ASN A 30 -5.45 -14.48 18.19
N ASP A 31 -5.28 -13.19 18.46
CA ASP A 31 -4.98 -12.11 17.51
C ASP A 31 -3.58 -12.29 16.91
N ASN A 32 -3.31 -13.51 16.47
CA ASN A 32 -2.53 -13.73 15.28
C ASN A 32 -3.42 -13.26 14.13
N GLU A 33 -3.41 -11.95 13.87
CA GLU A 33 -3.28 -11.51 12.48
C GLU A 33 -1.97 -12.11 11.92
N ASN A 34 -1.96 -13.43 11.76
CA ASN A 34 -1.39 -14.03 10.60
C ASN A 34 -2.20 -13.41 9.45
N LEU A 35 -1.76 -12.22 9.01
CA LEU A 35 -1.53 -12.01 7.60
C LEU A 35 -0.49 -13.05 7.17
N SER A 36 -0.89 -14.32 7.25
CA SER A 36 -0.47 -15.25 6.25
C SER A 36 -1.02 -14.63 4.99
N PHE A 37 -0.16 -13.89 4.29
CA PHE A 37 0.10 -14.25 2.92
C PHE A 37 0.51 -15.74 2.93
N THR A 38 -0.42 -16.63 3.29
CA THR A 38 -0.41 -18.00 2.84
C THR A 38 -0.20 -17.80 1.37
N GLU A 39 0.93 -18.34 0.89
CA GLU A 39 1.14 -18.66 -0.51
C GLU A 39 -0.24 -18.86 -1.09
N SER A 40 -0.63 -17.90 -1.93
CA SER A 40 -1.98 -17.81 -2.47
C SER A 40 -2.49 -19.21 -2.62
N ASN A 41 -3.53 -19.58 -1.84
CA ASN A 41 -4.25 -20.83 -2.02
C ASN A 41 -4.24 -21.10 -3.51
N LEU A 42 -3.77 -22.29 -3.89
CA LEU A 42 -3.71 -22.84 -5.24
C LEU A 42 -5.05 -22.62 -5.97
N ASN A 43 -5.34 -21.38 -6.31
CA ASN A 43 -6.21 -20.98 -7.37
C ASN A 43 -5.40 -21.46 -8.54
N ILE A 44 -5.91 -22.51 -9.15
CA ILE A 44 -5.52 -23.00 -10.46
C ILE A 44 -5.62 -21.77 -11.38
N LYS A 45 -4.56 -20.95 -11.41
CA LYS A 45 -4.34 -19.95 -12.43
C LYS A 45 -4.25 -20.82 -13.67
N LYS A 46 -5.27 -20.74 -14.53
CA LYS A 46 -5.03 -21.04 -15.93
C LYS A 46 -3.94 -20.06 -16.33
N ASP A 47 -2.69 -20.50 -16.28
CA ASP A 47 -1.62 -19.85 -17.01
C ASP A 47 -2.13 -19.82 -18.44
N ILE A 48 -2.57 -18.64 -18.87
CA ILE A 48 -2.91 -18.44 -20.27
C ILE A 48 -1.56 -18.51 -20.96
N GLU A 49 -1.26 -19.67 -21.53
CA GLU A 49 -0.01 -19.86 -22.25
C GLU A 49 -0.08 -19.07 -23.56
N ILE A 50 0.32 -17.80 -23.48
CA ILE A 50 0.34 -16.90 -24.63
C ILE A 50 1.61 -17.19 -25.43
N ASN A 51 1.44 -17.88 -26.55
CA ASN A 51 2.51 -18.22 -27.49
C ASN A 51 2.67 -17.13 -28.55
N LEU A 52 3.71 -16.31 -28.39
CA LEU A 52 4.06 -15.23 -29.31
C LEU A 52 4.90 -15.77 -30.47
N LYS A 53 4.62 -15.34 -31.69
CA LYS A 53 5.32 -15.78 -32.90
C LYS A 53 6.43 -14.84 -33.34
N ASN A 54 6.21 -13.52 -33.23
CA ASN A 54 7.13 -12.49 -33.71
C ASN A 54 8.33 -12.30 -32.76
N ASP A 55 9.51 -12.01 -33.33
CA ASP A 55 10.73 -11.89 -32.54
C ASP A 55 10.78 -10.64 -31.65
N GLN A 56 10.16 -9.53 -32.08
CA GLN A 56 10.09 -8.30 -31.29
C GLN A 56 9.21 -8.50 -30.05
N THR A 57 8.05 -9.12 -30.20
CA THR A 57 7.10 -9.40 -29.10
C THR A 57 7.64 -10.48 -28.16
N LYS A 58 8.35 -11.49 -28.67
CA LYS A 58 9.10 -12.46 -27.85
C LYS A 58 10.15 -11.78 -26.98
N LYS A 59 10.93 -10.83 -27.53
CA LYS A 59 11.90 -10.05 -26.75
C LYS A 59 11.24 -9.24 -25.64
N ILE A 60 10.10 -8.59 -25.91
CA ILE A 60 9.35 -7.86 -24.88
C ILE A 60 8.87 -8.82 -23.78
N LYS A 61 8.31 -9.98 -24.16
CA LYS A 61 7.87 -11.01 -23.20
C LYS A 61 9.04 -11.51 -22.34
N ASP A 62 10.22 -11.72 -22.93
CA ASP A 62 11.42 -12.12 -22.20
C ASP A 62 11.85 -11.06 -21.18
N ILE A 63 11.95 -9.79 -21.58
CA ILE A 63 12.25 -8.67 -20.67
C ILE A 63 11.23 -8.64 -19.53
N TYR A 64 9.94 -8.77 -19.85
CA TYR A 64 8.89 -8.75 -18.84
C TYR A 64 9.02 -9.90 -17.84
N LEU A 65 9.06 -11.15 -18.33
CA LEU A 65 9.03 -12.34 -17.47
C LEU A 65 10.35 -12.56 -16.72
N ASN A 66 11.49 -12.30 -17.37
CA ASN A 66 12.80 -12.64 -16.81
C ASN A 66 13.52 -11.49 -16.12
N LYS A 67 13.15 -10.24 -16.41
CA LYS A 67 13.77 -9.05 -15.79
C LYS A 67 12.76 -8.30 -14.91
N ILE A 68 11.65 -7.82 -15.48
CA ILE A 68 10.67 -6.99 -14.75
C ILE A 68 10.00 -7.77 -13.61
N LEU A 69 9.52 -9.00 -13.84
CA LEU A 69 8.91 -9.80 -12.78
C LEU A 69 9.89 -10.09 -11.64
N LYS A 70 11.17 -10.36 -11.95
CA LYS A 70 12.18 -10.58 -10.92
C LYS A 70 12.45 -9.33 -10.11
N LEU A 71 12.58 -8.17 -10.78
CA LEU A 71 12.71 -6.88 -10.12
C LEU A 71 11.51 -6.59 -9.20
N PHE A 72 10.29 -6.85 -9.68
CA PHE A 72 9.07 -6.71 -8.89
C PHE A 72 9.08 -7.60 -7.63
N ILE A 73 9.51 -8.86 -7.76
CA ILE A 73 9.67 -9.78 -6.63
C ILE A 73 10.71 -9.25 -5.64
N SER A 74 11.88 -8.80 -6.11
CA SER A 74 12.92 -8.24 -5.24
C SER A 74 12.44 -7.01 -4.48
N ILE A 75 11.73 -6.09 -5.13
CA ILE A 75 11.16 -4.90 -4.48
C ILE A 75 10.15 -5.32 -3.39
N LYS A 76 9.27 -6.28 -3.70
CA LYS A 76 8.32 -6.82 -2.71
C LYS A 76 9.01 -7.45 -1.51
N GLU A 77 10.09 -8.19 -1.74
CA GLU A 77 10.87 -8.79 -0.66
C GLU A 77 11.54 -7.74 0.22
N THR A 78 12.15 -6.71 -0.38
CA THR A 78 12.72 -5.58 0.37
C THR A 78 11.66 -4.86 1.20
N TYR A 79 10.50 -4.57 0.60
CA TYR A 79 9.39 -3.97 1.33
C TYR A 79 8.85 -4.86 2.45
N ARG A 80 8.71 -6.17 2.23
CA ARG A 80 8.28 -7.11 3.27
C ARG A 80 9.24 -7.13 4.45
N ASN A 81 10.55 -7.09 4.20
CA ASN A 81 11.55 -7.02 5.27
C ASN A 81 11.43 -5.68 6.02
N PHE A 82 11.32 -4.57 5.30
CA PHE A 82 11.08 -3.25 5.89
C PHE A 82 9.81 -3.22 6.75
N ARG A 83 8.71 -3.76 6.25
CA ARG A 83 7.43 -3.84 6.95
C ARG A 83 7.54 -4.67 8.23
N LYS A 84 8.28 -5.78 8.24
CA LYS A 84 8.50 -6.59 9.46
C LYS A 84 9.15 -5.76 10.57
N ASP A 85 10.11 -4.93 10.20
CA ASP A 85 10.89 -4.15 11.16
C ASP A 85 10.11 -2.93 11.70
N TYR A 86 9.32 -2.26 10.84
CA TYR A 86 8.76 -0.94 11.16
C TYR A 86 7.23 -0.83 11.19
N TYR A 87 6.48 -1.83 10.73
CA TYR A 87 5.00 -1.80 10.80
C TYR A 87 4.48 -1.76 12.22
N TRP A 88 5.20 -2.38 13.15
CA TRP A 88 4.85 -2.38 14.57
C TRP A 88 4.83 -0.98 15.18
N ILE A 89 5.61 -0.03 14.65
CA ILE A 89 5.57 1.37 15.09
C ILE A 89 4.14 1.92 14.91
N ILE A 90 3.53 1.71 13.74
CA ILE A 90 2.18 2.20 13.45
C ILE A 90 1.16 1.57 14.39
N ARG A 91 1.18 0.24 14.54
CA ARG A 91 0.25 -0.45 15.44
C ARG A 91 0.36 0.04 16.88
N LYS A 92 1.59 0.30 17.33
CA LYS A 92 1.85 0.78 18.69
C LYS A 92 1.43 2.23 18.88
N ILE A 93 1.60 3.09 17.87
CA ILE A 93 1.08 4.46 17.90
C ILE A 93 -0.44 4.46 17.98
N ASP A 94 -1.12 3.66 17.16
CA ASP A 94 -2.58 3.57 17.17
C ASP A 94 -3.11 3.03 18.50
N SER A 95 -2.52 1.94 19.00
CA SER A 95 -2.91 1.39 20.31
C SER A 95 -2.63 2.37 21.46
N PHE A 96 -1.50 3.07 21.41
CA PHE A 96 -1.15 4.10 22.38
C PHE A 96 -2.17 5.25 22.36
N ARG A 97 -2.54 5.73 21.16
CA ARG A 97 -3.57 6.75 20.97
C ARG A 97 -4.91 6.37 21.59
N GLU A 98 -5.43 5.18 21.26
CA GLU A 98 -6.72 4.71 21.79
C GLU A 98 -6.70 4.57 23.31
N LYS A 99 -5.62 4.01 23.87
CA LYS A 99 -5.47 3.83 25.31
C LYS A 99 -5.41 5.17 26.03
N VAL A 100 -4.58 6.11 25.56
CA VAL A 100 -4.49 7.46 26.13
C VAL A 100 -5.82 8.20 26.04
N GLN A 101 -6.52 8.09 24.91
CA GLN A 101 -7.85 8.70 24.75
C GLN A 101 -8.85 8.17 25.78
N SER A 102 -8.86 6.86 26.03
CA SER A 102 -9.73 6.28 27.05
C SER A 102 -9.36 6.73 28.46
N LEU A 103 -8.06 6.88 28.77
CA LEU A 103 -7.60 7.32 30.10
C LEU A 103 -8.13 8.71 30.46
N ILE A 104 -8.37 9.59 29.48
CA ILE A 104 -8.96 10.92 29.70
C ILE A 104 -10.30 10.80 30.45
N ILE A 105 -11.12 9.84 30.06
CA ILE A 105 -12.49 9.68 30.58
C ILE A 105 -12.50 8.92 31.91
N ASP A 106 -11.50 8.06 32.14
CA ASP A 106 -11.42 7.20 33.32
C ASP A 106 -11.09 7.97 34.62
N GLN A 107 -10.47 9.15 34.53
CA GLN A 107 -9.99 9.86 35.72
C GLN A 107 -11.14 10.39 36.58
N GLY A 108 -11.12 10.07 37.87
CA GLY A 108 -12.09 10.58 38.85
C GLY A 108 -11.93 12.06 39.17
N LYS A 109 -10.77 12.67 38.84
CA LYS A 109 -10.50 14.11 39.00
C LYS A 109 -10.35 14.80 37.65
N LYS A 110 -11.00 15.96 37.51
CA LYS A 110 -11.01 16.74 36.26
C LYS A 110 -9.62 17.24 35.89
N GLU A 111 -8.82 17.66 36.87
CA GLU A 111 -7.48 18.20 36.65
C GLU A 111 -6.57 17.16 35.96
N ASN A 112 -6.66 15.91 36.40
CA ASN A 112 -5.92 14.79 35.83
C ASN A 112 -6.36 14.53 34.38
N SER A 113 -7.68 14.46 34.15
CA SER A 113 -8.27 14.30 32.82
C SER A 113 -7.80 15.39 31.84
N GLU A 114 -7.76 16.64 32.29
CA GLU A 114 -7.30 17.79 31.49
C GLU A 114 -5.82 17.70 31.11
N GLN A 115 -4.95 17.25 32.03
CA GLN A 115 -3.53 17.06 31.71
C GLN A 115 -3.30 15.94 30.69
N ILE A 116 -4.01 14.81 30.83
CA ILE A 116 -3.96 13.72 29.85
C ILE A 116 -4.49 14.19 28.49
N LYS A 117 -5.59 14.95 28.49
CA LYS A 117 -6.16 15.51 27.26
C LYS A 117 -5.20 16.50 26.59
N HIS A 118 -4.49 17.33 27.34
CA HIS A 118 -3.50 18.24 26.78
C HIS A 118 -2.38 17.48 26.05
N PHE A 119 -1.87 16.39 26.64
CA PHE A 119 -0.92 15.51 25.97
C PHE A 119 -1.51 14.89 24.70
N PHE A 120 -2.73 14.35 24.78
CA PHE A 120 -3.43 13.76 23.63
C PHE A 120 -3.61 14.77 22.50
N ASP A 121 -4.11 15.97 22.78
CA ASP A 121 -4.36 17.02 21.79
C ASP A 121 -3.06 17.54 21.16
N LYS A 122 -1.95 17.52 21.88
CA LYS A 122 -0.64 17.94 21.37
C LYS A 122 -0.02 16.87 20.46
N TRP A 123 -0.07 15.60 20.86
CA TRP A 123 0.75 14.55 20.25
C TRP A 123 0.00 13.49 19.45
N LEU A 124 -1.27 13.23 19.76
CA LEU A 124 -1.99 12.06 19.27
C LEU A 124 -3.29 12.39 18.53
N ASN A 125 -3.91 13.54 18.80
CA ASN A 125 -5.15 13.97 18.16
C ASN A 125 -4.88 14.45 16.72
N GLU A 126 -5.49 13.80 15.74
CA GLU A 126 -5.29 14.12 14.33
C GLU A 126 -5.85 15.51 13.96
N ASP A 127 -6.96 15.91 14.58
CA ASP A 127 -7.71 17.15 14.27
C ASP A 127 -7.13 18.41 14.93
N SER A 128 -6.01 18.30 15.66
CA SER A 128 -5.43 19.41 16.41
C SER A 128 -4.58 20.34 15.53
N ASN A 129 -4.85 21.64 15.59
CA ASN A 129 -4.15 22.66 14.81
C ASN A 129 -2.76 23.05 15.37
N LYS A 130 -2.33 22.49 16.52
CA LYS A 130 -1.11 22.91 17.25
C LYS A 130 -0.13 21.77 17.47
N ARG A 131 -0.01 20.87 16.50
CA ARG A 131 0.78 19.65 16.63
C ARG A 131 2.26 19.90 16.34
N PRO A 132 3.18 19.36 17.16
CA PRO A 132 4.60 19.36 16.85
C PRO A 132 4.90 18.60 15.56
N GLU A 133 6.01 18.94 14.91
CA GLU A 133 6.43 18.34 13.63
C GLU A 133 6.52 16.80 13.68
N LEU A 134 7.02 16.25 14.79
CA LEU A 134 7.09 14.80 14.99
C LEU A 134 5.69 14.16 14.96
N SER A 135 4.71 14.76 15.62
CA SER A 135 3.33 14.25 15.65
C SER A 135 2.72 14.22 14.25
N LEU A 136 2.87 15.31 13.49
CA LEU A 136 2.41 15.39 12.09
C LEU A 136 3.09 14.34 11.21
N LEU A 137 4.39 14.13 11.41
CA LEU A 137 5.16 13.17 10.62
C LEU A 137 4.74 11.72 10.89
N LEU A 138 4.39 11.37 12.12
CA LEU A 138 3.92 10.02 12.45
C LEU A 138 2.63 9.66 11.73
N ASP A 139 1.70 10.62 11.60
CA ASP A 139 0.47 10.40 10.84
C ASP A 139 0.75 10.24 9.35
N LYS A 140 1.58 11.12 8.78
CA LYS A 140 1.98 10.98 7.37
C LYS A 140 2.69 9.65 7.12
N TYR A 141 3.55 9.22 8.04
CA TYR A 141 4.26 7.95 7.99
C TYR A 141 3.29 6.74 8.01
N LYS A 142 2.21 6.81 8.80
CA LYS A 142 1.14 5.82 8.77
C LYS A 142 0.41 5.81 7.44
N LEU A 143 0.02 6.98 6.92
CA LEU A 143 -0.74 7.09 5.68
C LEU A 143 0.04 6.54 4.47
N ILE A 144 1.34 6.87 4.37
CA ILE A 144 2.17 6.35 3.28
C ILE A 144 2.37 4.83 3.36
N PHE A 145 2.41 4.26 4.58
CA PHE A 145 2.46 2.81 4.76
C PHE A 145 1.18 2.13 4.27
N GLN A 146 0.01 2.72 4.57
CA GLN A 146 -1.28 2.22 4.10
C GLN A 146 -1.38 2.30 2.57
N ASP A 147 -0.92 3.41 1.98
CA ASP A 147 -0.89 3.61 0.54
C ASP A 147 0.06 2.61 -0.16
N ALA A 148 1.26 2.42 0.38
CA ALA A 148 2.20 1.38 -0.05
C ALA A 148 1.58 -0.03 -0.03
N ASP A 149 0.91 -0.40 1.06
CA ASP A 149 0.22 -1.69 1.18
C ASP A 149 -0.93 -1.82 0.14
N ALA A 150 -1.69 -0.75 -0.10
CA ALA A 150 -2.79 -0.73 -1.08
C ALA A 150 -2.27 -0.88 -2.52
N VAL A 151 -1.32 -0.04 -2.93
CA VAL A 151 -0.72 -0.08 -4.28
C VAL A 151 -0.04 -1.42 -4.53
N LEU A 152 0.67 -1.99 -3.56
CA LEU A 152 1.28 -3.31 -3.72
C LEU A 152 0.24 -4.40 -3.99
N ASN A 153 -0.93 -4.34 -3.34
CA ASN A 153 -2.01 -5.29 -3.60
C ASN A 153 -2.59 -5.10 -5.01
N ASP A 154 -2.84 -3.87 -5.44
CA ASP A 154 -3.37 -3.58 -6.78
C ASP A 154 -2.38 -3.98 -7.88
N VAL A 155 -1.09 -3.64 -7.71
CA VAL A 155 -0.04 -4.01 -8.66
C VAL A 155 0.10 -5.54 -8.72
N ASN A 156 0.03 -6.25 -7.60
CA ASN A 156 0.03 -7.73 -7.61
C ASN A 156 -1.09 -8.29 -8.48
N LEU A 157 -2.31 -7.76 -8.36
CA LEU A 157 -3.46 -8.23 -9.14
C LEU A 157 -3.26 -8.06 -10.63
N VAL A 158 -2.75 -6.90 -11.09
CA VAL A 158 -2.57 -6.64 -12.53
C VAL A 158 -1.42 -7.44 -13.13
N PHE A 159 -0.35 -7.68 -12.36
CA PHE A 159 0.75 -8.56 -12.74
C PHE A 159 0.30 -10.03 -12.81
N ASP A 160 -0.49 -10.49 -11.85
CA ASP A 160 -1.05 -11.84 -11.78
C ASP A 160 -2.05 -12.13 -12.91
N ASN A 161 -2.82 -11.13 -13.32
CA ASN A 161 -3.77 -11.23 -14.42
C ASN A 161 -3.11 -11.22 -15.81
N GLN A 162 -1.76 -11.17 -15.87
CA GLN A 162 -0.95 -11.11 -17.08
C GLN A 162 -1.41 -10.02 -18.06
N GLN A 163 -1.91 -8.89 -17.53
CA GLN A 163 -2.54 -7.84 -18.34
C GLN A 163 -1.58 -7.27 -19.38
N PHE A 164 -0.31 -7.07 -19.00
CA PHE A 164 0.73 -6.64 -19.93
C PHE A 164 0.90 -7.61 -21.11
N ILE A 165 0.99 -8.93 -20.85
CA ILE A 165 1.18 -9.93 -21.91
C ILE A 165 -0.02 -9.95 -22.88
N LYS A 166 -1.25 -9.67 -22.40
CA LYS A 166 -2.43 -9.57 -23.27
C LYS A 166 -2.33 -8.40 -24.26
N PHE A 167 -1.72 -7.28 -23.88
CA PHE A 167 -1.44 -6.19 -24.82
C PHE A 167 -0.38 -6.61 -25.86
N ILE A 168 0.67 -7.29 -25.42
CA ILE A 168 1.72 -7.82 -26.30
C ILE A 168 1.17 -8.87 -27.28
N GLU A 169 0.19 -9.68 -26.88
CA GLU A 169 -0.49 -10.64 -27.75
C GLU A 169 -1.21 -9.96 -28.93
N ILE A 170 -1.87 -8.82 -28.69
CA ILE A 170 -2.56 -8.06 -29.76
C ILE A 170 -1.53 -7.57 -30.79
N ILE A 171 -0.39 -7.05 -30.30
CA ILE A 171 0.72 -6.60 -31.15
C ILE A 171 1.28 -7.78 -31.95
N ASP A 172 1.51 -8.94 -31.31
CA ASP A 172 2.02 -10.15 -31.96
C ASP A 172 1.11 -10.68 -33.05
N LYS A 173 -0.21 -10.71 -32.80
CA LYS A 173 -1.21 -11.13 -33.78
C LYS A 173 -1.10 -10.28 -35.05
N ARG A 174 -1.05 -8.96 -34.89
CA ARG A 174 -0.90 -8.03 -36.02
C ARG A 174 0.40 -8.27 -36.78
N LEU A 175 1.53 -8.32 -36.08
CA LEU A 175 2.85 -8.56 -36.69
C LEU A 175 2.99 -9.95 -37.33
N SER A 176 2.13 -10.90 -36.96
CA SER A 176 2.05 -12.23 -37.56
C SER A 176 1.12 -12.31 -38.78
N GLY A 177 0.59 -11.18 -39.24
CA GLY A 177 -0.29 -11.10 -40.41
C GLY A 177 -1.77 -11.37 -40.12
N ILE A 178 -2.18 -11.42 -38.86
CA ILE A 178 -3.61 -11.46 -38.50
C ILE A 178 -4.19 -10.06 -38.68
N ASP A 179 -5.35 -9.99 -39.31
CA ASP A 179 -6.04 -8.72 -39.56
C ASP A 179 -6.60 -8.12 -38.26
N ILE A 180 -5.72 -7.37 -37.58
CA ILE A 180 -6.05 -6.51 -36.44
C ILE A 180 -6.12 -5.08 -36.95
N ASN A 181 -7.18 -4.35 -36.60
CA ASN A 181 -7.34 -2.96 -36.97
C ASN A 181 -6.17 -2.10 -36.41
N ILE A 182 -5.69 -1.15 -37.21
CA ILE A 182 -4.57 -0.26 -36.86
C ILE A 182 -4.80 0.48 -35.53
N GLY A 183 -6.03 0.90 -35.25
CA GLY A 183 -6.38 1.54 -33.97
C GLY A 183 -6.26 0.60 -32.76
N MET A 184 -6.51 -0.70 -32.94
CA MET A 184 -6.28 -1.70 -31.88
C MET A 184 -4.79 -1.91 -31.62
N LEU A 185 -3.97 -1.93 -32.67
CA LEU A 185 -2.51 -1.96 -32.53
C LEU A 185 -2.01 -0.72 -31.76
N GLN A 186 -2.45 0.47 -32.18
CA GLN A 186 -2.07 1.73 -31.53
C GLN A 186 -2.43 1.71 -30.05
N LYS A 187 -3.67 1.33 -29.72
CA LYS A 187 -4.13 1.21 -28.34
C LYS A 187 -3.28 0.20 -27.56
N ALA A 188 -2.99 -0.97 -28.12
CA ALA A 188 -2.18 -1.99 -27.44
C ALA A 188 -0.75 -1.49 -27.14
N ILE A 189 -0.14 -0.72 -28.03
CA ILE A 189 1.18 -0.12 -27.81
C ILE A 189 1.12 0.92 -26.67
N LEU A 190 0.14 1.82 -26.71
CA LEU A 190 -0.05 2.85 -25.67
C LEU A 190 -0.37 2.22 -24.32
N ASP A 191 -1.27 1.23 -24.27
CA ASP A 191 -1.65 0.51 -23.06
C ASP A 191 -0.46 -0.29 -22.48
N SER A 192 0.40 -0.88 -23.34
CA SER A 192 1.62 -1.56 -22.90
C SER A 192 2.59 -0.60 -22.20
N TRP A 193 2.80 0.59 -22.78
CA TRP A 193 3.68 1.60 -22.19
C TRP A 193 3.09 2.21 -20.93
N GLY A 194 1.80 2.57 -20.97
CA GLY A 194 1.07 3.10 -19.82
C GLY A 194 1.04 2.13 -18.65
N PHE A 195 0.88 0.82 -18.92
CA PHE A 195 0.99 -0.21 -17.90
C PHE A 195 2.33 -0.15 -17.16
N LEU A 196 3.45 -0.09 -17.88
CA LEU A 196 4.78 -0.05 -17.27
C LEU A 196 5.04 1.26 -16.52
N LYS A 197 4.67 2.42 -17.10
CA LYS A 197 4.82 3.71 -16.43
C LYS A 197 4.02 3.79 -15.12
N ASN A 198 2.78 3.27 -15.14
CA ASN A 198 1.87 3.40 -14.01
C ASN A 198 2.13 2.38 -12.90
N ASN A 199 2.60 1.17 -13.24
CA ASN A 199 2.73 0.09 -12.26
C ASN A 199 4.17 -0.20 -11.86
N LEU A 200 5.16 0.06 -12.73
CA LEU A 200 6.57 -0.24 -12.44
C LEU A 200 7.35 1.01 -12.04
N TYR A 201 7.53 1.97 -12.95
CA TYR A 201 8.39 3.14 -12.73
C TYR A 201 8.00 4.33 -13.60
N SER A 202 8.03 5.54 -13.02
CA SER A 202 7.82 6.79 -13.75
C SER A 202 8.92 7.82 -13.41
N GLU A 203 9.69 8.25 -14.41
CA GLU A 203 10.78 9.21 -14.19
C GLU A 203 10.27 10.62 -13.83
N GLU A 204 9.07 10.98 -14.32
CA GLU A 204 8.50 12.32 -14.15
C GLU A 204 7.99 12.56 -12.71
N ASN A 205 7.63 11.48 -12.00
CA ASN A 205 6.95 11.53 -10.70
C ASN A 205 7.79 10.91 -9.58
N ILE A 206 9.12 11.08 -9.61
CA ILE A 206 9.99 10.60 -8.52
C ILE A 206 9.99 11.62 -7.39
N SER A 207 9.54 11.18 -6.22
CA SER A 207 9.55 11.97 -5.00
C SER A 207 10.99 12.31 -4.58
N LYS A 208 11.18 13.53 -4.08
CA LYS A 208 12.45 14.02 -3.53
C LYS A 208 12.23 14.44 -2.09
N ILE A 209 13.26 14.32 -1.26
CA ILE A 209 13.16 14.61 0.17
C ILE A 209 12.69 16.04 0.43
N GLU A 210 13.11 17.00 -0.41
CA GLU A 210 12.72 18.42 -0.26
C GLU A 210 11.25 18.68 -0.60
N ASN A 211 10.60 17.76 -1.32
CA ASN A 211 9.23 17.87 -1.76
C ASN A 211 8.25 17.07 -0.90
N LEU A 212 8.72 16.20 0.01
CA LEU A 212 7.84 15.36 0.85
C LEU A 212 6.80 16.18 1.62
N ASN A 213 7.22 17.30 2.20
CA ASN A 213 6.31 18.15 2.98
C ASN A 213 5.21 18.81 2.13
N LYS A 214 5.38 18.86 0.80
CA LYS A 214 4.39 19.37 -0.16
C LYS A 214 3.47 18.28 -0.69
N ILE A 215 3.78 17.01 -0.46
CA ILE A 215 2.92 15.90 -0.84
C ILE A 215 1.70 15.95 0.09
N ASN A 216 0.54 16.16 -0.52
CA ASN A 216 -0.72 16.03 0.20
C ASN A 216 -1.07 14.54 0.28
N ILE A 217 -0.92 13.98 1.47
CA ILE A 217 -1.33 12.60 1.78
C ILE A 217 -2.69 12.61 2.51
N GLU A 218 -3.25 13.79 2.80
CA GLU A 218 -4.47 13.92 3.59
C GLU A 218 -5.72 13.52 2.79
N SER A 219 -6.55 12.67 3.44
CA SER A 219 -7.98 12.32 3.33
C SER A 219 -8.77 12.36 2.02
N ASP A 220 -8.39 13.12 1.02
CA ASP A 220 -9.02 13.08 -0.29
C ASP A 220 -8.31 12.01 -1.13
N LYS A 221 -8.89 10.79 -1.13
CA LYS A 221 -8.44 9.60 -1.88
C LYS A 221 -8.19 9.85 -3.37
N ASN A 222 -8.62 11.01 -3.88
CA ASN A 222 -8.51 11.44 -5.27
C ASN A 222 -7.44 12.53 -5.50
N SER A 223 -6.73 12.99 -4.47
CA SER A 223 -5.80 14.13 -4.56
C SER A 223 -4.32 13.77 -4.42
N HIS A 224 -3.98 12.48 -4.58
CA HIS A 224 -2.59 12.03 -4.51
C HIS A 224 -1.74 12.72 -5.58
N SER A 225 -0.79 13.56 -5.14
CA SER A 225 0.12 14.30 -6.02
C SER A 225 1.41 13.53 -6.32
N HIS A 226 1.45 12.22 -6.07
CA HIS A 226 2.64 11.38 -6.20
C HIS A 226 2.41 10.16 -7.10
N SER A 227 3.44 9.35 -7.33
CA SER A 227 3.40 8.22 -8.25
C SER A 227 2.97 6.92 -7.57
N HIS A 228 2.01 6.20 -8.15
CA HIS A 228 1.66 4.83 -7.73
C HIS A 228 2.50 3.74 -8.42
N ALA A 229 3.52 4.13 -9.19
CA ALA A 229 4.49 3.17 -9.70
C ALA A 229 5.26 2.57 -8.53
N ILE A 230 5.32 1.23 -8.44
CA ILE A 230 5.87 0.56 -7.25
C ILE A 230 7.27 1.03 -6.87
N VAL A 231 8.16 1.21 -7.85
CA VAL A 231 9.54 1.65 -7.60
C VAL A 231 9.57 3.06 -7.00
N ASN A 232 8.73 3.96 -7.50
CA ASN A 232 8.63 5.32 -7.00
C ASN A 232 8.07 5.33 -5.58
N LEU A 233 7.00 4.58 -5.33
CA LEU A 233 6.31 4.54 -4.05
C LEU A 233 7.18 3.92 -2.94
N MET A 234 7.88 2.82 -3.23
CA MET A 234 8.83 2.24 -2.28
C MET A 234 9.96 3.22 -1.95
N PHE A 235 10.49 3.90 -2.98
CA PHE A 235 11.50 4.93 -2.76
C PHE A 235 10.97 6.07 -1.89
N GLU A 236 9.76 6.56 -2.16
CA GLU A 236 9.09 7.58 -1.33
C GLU A 236 8.91 7.13 0.12
N MET A 237 8.47 5.89 0.35
CA MET A 237 8.37 5.30 1.67
C MET A 237 9.73 5.31 2.41
N GLY A 238 10.81 5.02 1.68
CA GLY A 238 12.17 5.12 2.21
C GLY A 238 12.58 6.55 2.58
N LEU A 239 12.11 7.56 1.83
CA LEU A 239 12.38 8.96 2.13
C LEU A 239 11.59 9.41 3.37
N TRP A 240 10.32 9.01 3.50
CA TRP A 240 9.53 9.27 4.72
C TRP A 240 10.16 8.64 5.96
N HIS A 241 10.66 7.41 5.84
CA HIS A 241 11.40 6.76 6.91
C HIS A 241 12.66 7.53 7.31
N THR A 242 13.41 8.01 6.33
CA THR A 242 14.61 8.84 6.55
C THR A 242 14.25 10.16 7.22
N LEU A 243 13.13 10.79 6.84
CA LEU A 243 12.65 12.01 7.47
C LEU A 243 12.28 11.75 8.94
N LEU A 244 11.56 10.67 9.22
CA LEU A 244 11.21 10.28 10.60
C LEU A 244 12.44 10.06 11.45
N LYS A 245 13.40 9.27 10.94
CA LYS A 245 14.71 9.07 11.56
C LYS A 245 15.40 10.41 11.88
N ASN A 246 15.46 11.33 10.93
CA ASN A 246 16.13 12.61 11.12
C ASN A 246 15.46 13.47 12.20
N ILE A 247 14.12 13.45 12.30
CA ILE A 247 13.40 14.16 13.35
C ILE A 247 13.64 13.53 14.72
N VAL A 248 13.57 12.21 14.85
CA VAL A 248 13.75 11.56 16.17
C VAL A 248 15.19 11.64 16.67
N LEU A 249 16.17 11.79 15.78
CA LEU A 249 17.57 12.05 16.14
C LEU A 249 17.81 13.50 16.62
N GLN A 250 16.88 14.43 16.36
CA GLN A 250 16.93 15.75 16.97
C GLN A 250 16.51 15.63 18.44
N LYS A 251 17.52 15.59 19.33
CA LYS A 251 17.35 15.35 20.78
C LYS A 251 16.24 16.19 21.40
N ASP A 252 16.11 17.46 21.03
CA ASP A 252 15.13 18.36 21.63
C ASP A 252 13.69 17.92 21.40
N LYS A 253 13.35 17.46 20.19
CA LYS A 253 11.98 17.03 19.84
C LYS A 253 11.59 15.72 20.51
N LEU A 254 12.49 14.74 20.51
CA LEU A 254 12.24 13.45 21.17
C LEU A 254 12.20 13.61 22.70
N ASN A 255 13.04 14.48 23.26
CA ASN A 255 13.04 14.77 24.69
C ASN A 255 11.77 15.51 25.12
N GLU A 256 11.26 16.44 24.31
CA GLU A 256 9.97 17.09 24.56
C GLU A 256 8.83 16.06 24.62
N PHE A 257 8.77 15.13 23.65
CA PHE A 257 7.75 14.09 23.64
C PHE A 257 7.81 13.19 24.89
N LYS A 258 9.02 12.80 25.32
CA LYS A 258 9.23 12.04 26.56
C LYS A 258 8.87 12.82 27.81
N HIS A 259 9.24 14.08 27.87
CA HIS A 259 8.95 14.94 29.02
C HIS A 259 7.44 15.11 29.19
N ASP A 260 6.73 15.43 28.10
CA ASP A 260 5.28 15.56 28.11
C ASP A 260 4.59 14.22 28.48
N PHE A 261 5.15 13.09 28.05
CA PHE A 261 4.67 11.77 28.44
C PHE A 261 4.80 11.52 29.94
N LEU A 262 5.93 11.90 30.56
CA LEU A 262 6.13 11.75 32.01
C LEU A 262 5.11 12.59 32.80
N ILE A 263 4.86 13.83 32.36
CA ILE A 263 3.83 14.69 32.95
C ILE A 263 2.46 14.02 32.84
N MET A 264 2.11 13.51 31.65
CA MET A 264 0.84 12.80 31.44
C MET A 264 0.73 11.58 32.37
N LYS A 265 1.78 10.76 32.45
CA LYS A 265 1.86 9.56 33.28
C LYS A 265 1.61 9.84 34.76
N GLU A 266 2.19 10.92 35.31
CA GLU A 266 1.97 11.33 36.70
C GLU A 266 0.51 11.66 37.01
N ASN A 267 -0.28 12.01 35.98
CA ASN A 267 -1.69 12.34 36.09
C ASN A 267 -2.63 11.14 35.85
N VAL A 268 -2.10 9.96 35.50
CA VAL A 268 -2.90 8.73 35.37
C VAL A 268 -3.06 8.09 36.76
N ILE A 269 -4.14 8.43 37.45
CA ILE A 269 -4.48 7.88 38.78
C ILE A 269 -5.38 6.67 38.64
N ASP A 270 -6.39 6.77 37.76
CA ASP A 270 -7.34 5.70 37.49
C ASP A 270 -6.98 5.04 36.16
N ASN A 271 -6.54 3.78 36.22
CA ASN A 271 -6.27 2.95 35.03
C ASN A 271 -7.25 1.77 34.98
N ILE A 272 -8.51 2.08 34.69
CA ILE A 272 -9.59 1.10 34.63
C ILE A 272 -9.28 0.11 33.50
N GLY A 273 -9.27 -1.19 33.82
CA GLY A 273 -8.95 -2.25 32.85
C GLY A 273 -7.45 -2.47 32.60
N GLN A 274 -6.56 -1.88 33.43
CA GLN A 274 -5.11 -2.08 33.34
C GLN A 274 -4.55 -1.85 31.94
N LYS A 275 -4.92 -0.71 31.34
CA LYS A 275 -4.48 -0.33 30.00
C LYS A 275 -2.96 -0.19 30.02
N ASN A 276 -2.28 -1.04 29.25
CA ASN A 276 -0.83 -1.04 29.15
C ASN A 276 -0.37 -0.02 28.10
N TYR A 277 -0.57 1.28 28.39
CA TYR A 277 -0.16 2.39 27.50
C TYR A 277 1.33 2.67 27.60
N GLU A 278 1.93 2.46 28.77
CA GLU A 278 3.37 2.65 29.02
C GLU A 278 4.21 1.71 28.15
N ALA A 279 3.86 0.42 28.06
CA ALA A 279 4.62 -0.50 27.22
C ALA A 279 4.55 -0.16 25.72
N ASP A 280 3.47 0.43 25.25
CA ASP A 280 3.39 0.89 23.85
C ASP A 280 4.28 2.11 23.63
N PHE A 281 4.27 3.07 24.58
CA PHE A 281 5.16 4.22 24.54
C PHE A 281 6.63 3.79 24.58
N ASP A 282 7.00 2.92 25.52
CA ASP A 282 8.37 2.42 25.67
C ASP A 282 8.84 1.69 24.42
N PHE A 283 7.96 0.93 23.76
CA PHE A 283 8.27 0.31 22.47
C PHE A 283 8.59 1.36 21.40
N ILE A 284 7.74 2.39 21.26
CA ILE A 284 7.93 3.47 20.28
C ILE A 284 9.27 4.17 20.53
N ILE A 285 9.54 4.54 21.78
CA ILE A 285 10.79 5.21 22.18
C ILE A 285 12.00 4.33 21.90
N ASN A 286 11.97 3.06 22.29
CA ASN A 286 13.08 2.14 22.05
C ASN A 286 13.42 2.04 20.55
N ILE A 287 12.42 2.03 19.66
CA ILE A 287 12.67 2.05 18.22
C ILE A 287 13.27 3.38 17.76
N PHE A 288 12.76 4.51 18.24
CA PHE A 288 13.28 5.84 17.90
C PHE A 288 14.72 6.05 18.37
N GLU A 289 15.09 5.50 19.53
CA GLU A 289 16.45 5.60 20.09
C GLU A 289 17.47 4.67 19.41
N ASN A 290 17.03 3.52 18.89
CA ASN A 290 17.89 2.55 18.20
C ASN A 290 18.17 2.92 16.72
N LYS A 291 18.17 4.22 16.40
CA LYS A 291 18.67 4.86 15.17
C LYS A 291 17.97 4.51 13.84
N MET A 292 16.89 3.72 13.84
CA MET A 292 16.03 3.46 12.67
C MET A 292 16.83 3.29 11.35
N GLU A 293 17.88 2.45 11.37
CA GLU A 293 18.79 2.31 10.24
C GLU A 293 18.30 1.25 9.25
N PHE A 294 18.42 1.56 7.94
CA PHE A 294 18.28 0.53 6.92
C PHE A 294 19.43 -0.47 6.99
N ASN A 295 19.12 -1.72 6.67
CA ASN A 295 20.07 -2.78 6.39
C ASN A 295 20.00 -3.17 4.90
N GLU A 296 20.89 -4.08 4.48
CA GLU A 296 20.96 -4.53 3.08
C GLU A 296 19.65 -5.13 2.54
N LYS A 297 18.81 -5.70 3.42
CA LYS A 297 17.59 -6.41 3.05
C LYS A 297 16.32 -5.56 3.08
N ASN A 298 16.35 -4.40 3.72
CA ASN A 298 15.18 -3.54 3.91
C ASN A 298 15.38 -2.11 3.36
N ASN A 299 16.50 -1.82 2.70
CA ASN A 299 16.80 -0.50 2.15
C ASN A 299 15.91 -0.17 0.93
N LEU A 300 14.83 0.56 1.18
CA LEU A 300 13.91 1.03 0.14
C LEU A 300 14.50 2.13 -0.75
N LEU A 301 15.60 2.75 -0.33
CA LEU A 301 16.30 3.79 -1.09
C LEU A 301 17.34 3.24 -2.07
N ASN A 302 17.36 1.92 -2.29
CA ASN A 302 18.28 1.33 -3.24
C ASN A 302 18.03 1.86 -4.67
N LYS A 303 18.97 2.66 -5.17
CA LYS A 303 18.91 3.26 -6.52
C LYS A 303 18.97 2.22 -7.63
N ASP A 304 19.48 1.02 -7.36
CA ASP A 304 19.53 -0.06 -8.35
C ASP A 304 18.13 -0.40 -8.88
N PHE A 305 17.10 -0.32 -8.04
CA PHE A 305 15.72 -0.55 -8.48
C PHE A 305 15.27 0.47 -9.53
N GLN A 306 15.61 1.76 -9.35
CA GLN A 306 15.29 2.81 -10.32
C GLN A 306 16.10 2.64 -11.61
N ILE A 307 17.40 2.35 -11.48
CA ILE A 307 18.31 2.16 -12.63
C ILE A 307 17.85 0.97 -13.48
N GLN A 308 17.57 -0.18 -12.86
CA GLN A 308 17.10 -1.37 -13.56
C GLN A 308 15.73 -1.14 -14.20
N SER A 309 14.80 -0.51 -13.48
CA SER A 309 13.47 -0.19 -14.03
C SER A 309 13.58 0.68 -15.27
N LYS A 310 14.35 1.77 -15.19
CA LYS A 310 14.56 2.68 -16.32
C LYS A 310 15.15 1.94 -17.51
N LEU A 311 16.19 1.12 -17.28
CA LEU A 311 16.81 0.32 -18.34
C LEU A 311 15.80 -0.61 -19.03
N TYR A 312 14.97 -1.33 -18.27
CA TYR A 312 13.97 -2.24 -18.85
C TYR A 312 12.85 -1.49 -19.58
N LEU A 313 12.42 -0.34 -19.05
CA LEU A 313 11.45 0.53 -19.72
C LEU A 313 12.00 1.04 -21.06
N ASP A 314 13.24 1.52 -21.09
CA ASP A 314 13.88 2.04 -22.29
C ASP A 314 14.09 0.94 -23.36
N GLU A 315 14.47 -0.28 -22.95
CA GLU A 315 14.55 -1.44 -23.84
C GLU A 315 13.19 -1.73 -24.50
N ILE A 316 12.11 -1.80 -23.72
CA ILE A 316 10.76 -2.08 -24.25
C ILE A 316 10.27 -0.91 -25.12
N LYS A 317 10.46 0.33 -24.67
CA LYS A 317 10.08 1.54 -25.41
C LYS A 317 10.70 1.57 -26.80
N LYS A 318 11.99 1.23 -26.91
CA LYS A 318 12.69 1.14 -28.19
C LYS A 318 12.01 0.13 -29.12
N ILE A 319 11.68 -1.06 -28.63
CA ILE A 319 11.03 -2.10 -29.43
C ILE A 319 9.62 -1.64 -29.87
N LEU A 320 8.84 -1.02 -28.99
CA LEU A 320 7.51 -0.50 -29.31
C LEU A 320 7.56 0.61 -30.37
N LEU A 321 8.57 1.49 -30.33
CA LEU A 321 8.77 2.53 -31.35
C LEU A 321 9.18 1.93 -32.70
N GLU A 322 10.04 0.90 -32.71
CA GLU A 322 10.41 0.18 -33.93
C GLU A 322 9.19 -0.48 -34.58
N ILE A 323 8.32 -1.13 -33.79
CA ILE A 323 7.04 -1.70 -34.25
C ILE A 323 6.13 -0.60 -34.81
N SER A 324 6.03 0.52 -34.11
CA SER A 324 5.18 1.66 -34.54
C SER A 324 5.63 2.20 -35.89
N LYS A 325 6.96 2.27 -36.11
CA LYS A 325 7.55 2.70 -37.38
C LYS A 325 7.32 1.69 -38.49
N SER A 326 7.49 0.40 -38.24
CA SER A 326 7.29 -0.64 -39.27
C SER A 326 5.84 -0.74 -39.73
N GLU A 327 4.88 -0.47 -38.83
CA GLU A 327 3.44 -0.48 -39.13
C GLU A 327 2.91 0.89 -39.60
N GLY A 328 3.77 1.90 -39.76
CA GLY A 328 3.40 3.22 -40.30
C GLY A 328 2.53 4.07 -39.36
N ILE A 329 2.60 3.85 -38.05
CA ILE A 329 1.78 4.54 -37.02
C ILE A 329 2.59 5.44 -36.09
N GLU A 330 3.87 5.70 -36.39
CA GLU A 330 4.79 6.46 -35.54
C GLU A 330 4.25 7.84 -35.12
N ASN A 331 3.56 8.55 -36.02
CA ASN A 331 3.01 9.89 -35.74
C ASN A 331 1.83 9.87 -34.76
N ASN A 332 1.26 8.70 -34.49
CA ASN A 332 0.10 8.51 -33.62
C ASN A 332 0.49 7.92 -32.25
N ILE A 333 1.79 7.65 -32.04
CA ILE A 333 2.33 7.02 -30.83
C ILE A 333 3.24 8.01 -30.11
N ASN A 334 2.79 8.50 -28.95
CA ASN A 334 3.60 9.34 -28.06
C ASN A 334 3.92 8.58 -26.77
N LEU A 335 5.12 8.03 -26.69
CA LEU A 335 5.62 7.30 -25.51
C LEU A 335 6.50 8.18 -24.60
N LYS A 336 6.26 9.49 -24.56
CA LYS A 336 6.92 10.37 -23.60
C LYS A 336 6.59 9.95 -22.16
#